data_AF-K0STH4-F1
#
_entry.id   AF-K0STH4-F1
#
_cell.length_a   1.000
_cell.length_b   1.000
_cell.length_c   1.000
_cell.angle_alpha   90.00
_cell.angle_beta   90.00
_cell.angle_gamma   90.00
#
_symmetry.space_group_name_H-M   'P 1'
#
loop_
_entity.id
_entity.type
_entity.pdbx_description
1 polymer ?
#
loop_
_entity_poly.entity_id
_entity_poly.type
_entity_poly.pdbx_seq_one_letter_code
_entity_poly.pdbx_strand_id
1 'polypeptide(L)'
;MAWMFGDATAFDQPLLNFNTAAVTSMGYMFYGATAFNQPLSTFDTTKVVTMKLMFLDATAFNQDLCHFGDNFSLLSDVTSIFFNSGCSNKVEPTSETGPWCAVETCLSPTPPPVSSKHQFTTNTELRDAIKEYLGQDCPSDLNCQARSDYGGAIGEWDVSSVEDFSKLFINDFWVPIDGADTFNEALNWNTGSATEMSDMFRGASAFNQDLSAFDTSKVENVRVYSC
;
A
#
# COMPACT_ATOMS: atom_id res chain seq x y z
N MET A 1 8.73 13.71 13.38
CA MET A 1 9.32 14.41 12.21
C MET A 1 8.70 15.80 12.03
N ALA A 2 8.54 16.58 13.11
CA ALA A 2 7.97 17.91 12.99
C ALA A 2 8.89 18.85 12.20
N TRP A 3 8.34 19.75 11.39
CA TRP A 3 9.07 20.76 10.61
C TRP A 3 10.04 20.24 9.54
N MET A 4 10.09 18.94 9.25
CA MET A 4 11.17 18.36 8.43
C MET A 4 11.34 19.00 7.04
N PHE A 5 10.24 19.34 6.37
CA PHE A 5 10.20 20.04 5.08
C PHE A 5 9.47 21.38 5.19
N GLY A 6 9.41 21.96 6.40
CA GLY A 6 8.84 23.29 6.61
C GLY A 6 9.60 24.35 5.82
N ASP A 7 8.87 25.21 5.11
CA ASP A 7 9.34 26.26 4.20
C ASP A 7 10.24 25.75 3.05
N ALA A 8 10.27 24.44 2.80
CA ALA A 8 10.99 23.86 1.68
C ALA A 8 10.19 24.06 0.38
N THR A 9 10.06 25.31 -0.06
CA THR A 9 9.13 25.76 -1.12
C THR A 9 9.29 25.05 -2.47
N ALA A 10 10.49 24.55 -2.78
CA ALA A 10 10.80 23.82 -4.01
C ALA A 10 10.83 22.28 -3.85
N PHE A 11 10.60 21.77 -2.64
CA PHE A 11 10.67 20.34 -2.37
C PHE A 11 9.44 19.61 -2.92
N ASP A 12 9.67 18.67 -3.83
CA ASP A 12 8.64 17.79 -4.41
C ASP A 12 9.24 16.42 -4.76
N GLN A 13 10.13 15.92 -3.90
CA GLN A 13 10.80 14.64 -4.12
C GLN A 13 10.07 13.51 -3.39
N PRO A 14 10.03 12.30 -3.97
CA PRO A 14 9.26 11.20 -3.41
C PRO A 14 9.88 10.69 -2.10
N LEU A 15 9.03 10.31 -1.12
CA LEU A 15 9.43 9.96 0.26
C LEU A 15 9.31 8.46 0.57
N LEU A 16 9.47 7.65 -0.46
CA LEU A 16 9.20 6.22 -0.52
C LEU A 16 9.91 5.36 0.54
N ASN A 17 11.11 5.78 0.94
CA ASN A 17 11.96 5.02 1.85
C ASN A 17 11.91 5.52 3.31
N PHE A 18 10.95 6.38 3.64
CA PHE A 18 10.79 6.88 4.99
C PHE A 18 10.14 5.84 5.88
N ASN A 19 10.86 5.36 6.88
CA ASN A 19 10.26 4.57 7.96
C ASN A 19 9.63 5.53 8.98
N THR A 20 8.30 5.59 9.02
CA THR A 20 7.54 6.42 9.96
C THR A 20 6.91 5.63 11.11
N ALA A 21 7.16 4.32 11.23
CA ALA A 21 6.49 3.43 12.20
C ALA A 21 6.75 3.76 13.68
N ALA A 22 7.72 4.63 13.97
CA ALA A 22 8.04 5.13 15.31
C ALA A 22 7.67 6.61 15.51
N VAL A 23 7.14 7.27 14.48
CA VAL A 23 6.88 8.71 14.50
C VAL A 23 5.60 8.99 15.29
N THR A 24 5.72 9.84 16.31
CA THR A 24 4.58 10.27 17.13
C THR A 24 4.05 11.66 16.76
N SER A 25 4.80 12.45 16.00
CA SER A 25 4.41 13.81 15.60
C SER A 25 4.86 14.11 14.18
N MET A 26 3.90 14.54 13.36
CA MET A 26 4.11 15.01 11.97
C MET A 26 3.69 16.48 11.80
N GLY A 27 3.47 17.20 12.91
CA GLY A 27 3.06 18.61 12.85
C GLY A 27 4.07 19.49 12.11
N TYR A 28 3.57 20.42 11.30
CA TYR A 28 4.35 21.31 10.43
C TYR A 28 5.28 20.62 9.42
N MET A 29 5.16 19.31 9.19
CA MET A 29 6.14 18.58 8.39
C MET A 29 6.33 19.13 6.98
N PHE A 30 5.26 19.64 6.34
CA PHE A 30 5.25 20.27 5.02
C PHE A 30 4.68 21.70 5.04
N TYR A 31 4.76 22.38 6.20
CA TYR A 31 4.33 23.77 6.33
C TYR A 31 5.02 24.63 5.27
N GLY A 32 4.29 25.40 4.45
CA GLY A 32 4.88 26.26 3.42
C GLY A 32 5.65 25.53 2.30
N ALA A 33 5.54 24.20 2.19
CA ALA A 33 6.17 23.43 1.12
C ALA A 33 5.35 23.57 -0.18
N THR A 34 5.41 24.76 -0.80
CA THR A 34 4.49 25.19 -1.86
C THR A 34 4.46 24.30 -3.10
N ALA A 35 5.57 23.62 -3.43
CA ALA A 35 5.68 22.71 -4.57
C ALA A 35 5.34 21.25 -4.24
N PHE A 36 5.27 20.88 -2.96
CA PHE A 36 5.13 19.49 -2.56
C PHE A 36 3.73 18.96 -2.92
N ASN A 37 3.69 17.93 -3.76
CA ASN A 37 2.47 17.20 -4.08
C ASN A 37 2.73 15.70 -4.23
N GLN A 38 3.80 15.20 -3.60
CA GLN A 38 4.09 13.77 -3.60
C GLN A 38 3.14 13.04 -2.64
N PRO A 39 2.78 11.80 -2.96
CA PRO A 39 1.82 11.05 -2.16
C PRO A 39 2.52 10.41 -0.94
N LEU A 40 1.73 10.14 0.10
CA LEU A 40 2.22 9.79 1.44
C LEU A 40 1.68 8.44 1.95
N SER A 41 1.22 7.53 1.09
CA SER A 41 0.60 6.29 1.58
C SER A 41 1.58 5.35 2.30
N THR A 42 2.88 5.50 2.09
CA THR A 42 3.92 4.76 2.84
C THR A 42 4.06 5.20 4.30
N PHE A 43 3.43 6.32 4.68
CA PHE A 43 3.53 6.84 6.04
C PHE A 43 2.62 6.04 6.96
N ASP A 44 3.23 5.16 7.75
CA ASP A 44 2.62 4.61 8.95
C ASP A 44 2.29 5.74 9.93
N THR A 45 1.00 5.93 10.20
CA THR A 45 0.46 6.93 11.13
C THR A 45 -0.03 6.33 12.45
N THR A 46 0.19 5.04 12.70
CA THR A 46 -0.37 4.28 13.84
C THR A 46 0.04 4.78 15.21
N LYS A 47 1.15 5.53 15.30
CA LYS A 47 1.64 6.14 16.54
C LYS A 47 1.57 7.66 16.53
N VAL A 48 1.11 8.27 15.43
CA VAL A 48 1.06 9.72 15.29
C VAL A 48 -0.08 10.25 16.14
N VAL A 49 0.23 11.19 17.04
CA VAL A 49 -0.75 11.84 17.90
C VAL A 49 -1.06 13.27 17.47
N THR A 50 -0.30 13.84 16.54
CA THR A 50 -0.56 15.19 16.02
C THR A 50 -0.01 15.38 14.61
N MET A 51 -0.85 16.02 13.79
CA MET A 51 -0.56 16.45 12.41
C MET A 51 -0.80 17.95 12.24
N LYS A 52 -0.89 18.71 13.34
CA LYS A 52 -1.21 20.15 13.29
C LYS A 52 -0.40 20.89 12.24
N LEU A 53 -1.08 21.68 11.42
CA LEU A 53 -0.47 22.58 10.43
C LEU A 53 0.45 21.86 9.42
N MET A 54 0.31 20.54 9.26
CA MET A 54 1.23 19.71 8.46
C MET A 54 1.33 20.16 7.01
N PHE A 55 0.23 20.59 6.39
CA PHE A 55 0.18 21.09 5.00
C PHE A 55 -0.29 22.54 4.92
N LEU A 56 -0.18 23.31 6.01
CA LEU A 56 -0.55 24.72 5.96
C LEU A 56 0.33 25.44 4.93
N ASP A 57 -0.27 26.23 4.04
CA ASP A 57 0.41 26.90 2.91
C ASP A 57 1.10 25.97 1.87
N ALA A 58 0.87 24.64 1.92
CA ALA A 58 1.34 23.72 0.90
C ALA A 58 0.43 23.78 -0.35
N THR A 59 0.60 24.83 -1.15
CA THR A 59 -0.35 25.23 -2.20
C THR A 59 -0.53 24.23 -3.35
N ALA A 60 0.45 23.36 -3.60
CA ALA A 60 0.36 22.31 -4.62
C ALA A 60 -0.25 21.00 -4.08
N PHE A 61 -0.28 20.82 -2.76
CA PHE A 61 -0.62 19.53 -2.16
C PHE A 61 -2.11 19.22 -2.30
N ASN A 62 -2.44 18.16 -3.03
CA ASN A 62 -3.81 17.67 -3.24
C ASN A 62 -3.81 16.15 -3.45
N GLN A 63 -3.49 15.40 -2.40
CA GLN A 63 -3.40 13.93 -2.41
C GLN A 63 -4.49 13.28 -1.56
N ASP A 64 -4.82 12.03 -1.86
CA ASP A 64 -5.66 11.19 -1.00
C ASP A 64 -4.91 10.88 0.31
N LEU A 65 -5.58 11.10 1.44
CA LEU A 65 -5.07 10.85 2.79
C LEU A 65 -5.99 9.94 3.61
N CYS A 66 -6.90 9.18 2.99
CA CYS A 66 -7.85 8.36 3.71
C CYS A 66 -7.21 7.41 4.74
N HIS A 67 -6.09 6.79 4.41
CA HIS A 67 -5.36 5.89 5.33
C HIS A 67 -4.89 6.60 6.63
N PHE A 68 -4.73 7.93 6.63
CA PHE A 68 -4.42 8.67 7.87
C PHE A 68 -5.59 8.66 8.84
N GLY A 69 -6.80 8.41 8.34
CA GLY A 69 -8.04 8.22 9.09
C GLY A 69 -8.04 7.01 10.00
N ASP A 70 -7.31 5.94 9.68
CA ASP A 70 -7.32 4.69 10.47
C ASP A 70 -6.86 4.90 11.93
N ASN A 71 -6.11 5.98 12.19
CA ASN A 71 -5.59 6.33 13.50
C ASN A 71 -6.23 7.58 14.10
N PHE A 72 -7.38 8.02 13.56
CA PHE A 72 -8.06 9.23 14.00
C PHE A 72 -8.36 9.23 15.51
N SER A 73 -8.69 8.07 16.08
CA SER A 73 -8.94 7.91 17.52
C SER A 73 -7.73 8.24 18.42
N LEU A 74 -6.51 8.25 17.88
CA LEU A 74 -5.26 8.60 18.58
C LEU A 74 -4.81 10.05 18.32
N LEU A 75 -5.40 10.73 17.32
CA LEU A 75 -5.04 12.09 16.97
C LEU A 75 -5.59 13.07 18.02
N SER A 76 -4.68 13.76 18.68
CA SER A 76 -5.00 14.79 19.69
C SER A 76 -5.07 16.21 19.13
N ASP A 77 -4.43 16.45 17.99
CA ASP A 77 -4.35 17.79 17.37
C ASP A 77 -4.17 17.69 15.86
N VAL A 78 -5.26 18.05 15.16
CA VAL A 78 -5.40 18.14 13.70
C VAL A 78 -5.69 19.58 13.26
N THR A 79 -5.33 20.57 14.08
CA THR A 79 -5.66 21.97 13.78
C THR A 79 -4.99 22.43 12.49
N SER A 80 -5.80 22.94 11.58
CA SER A 80 -5.44 23.64 10.35
C SER A 80 -4.46 22.86 9.47
N ILE A 81 -4.60 21.53 9.42
CA ILE A 81 -3.79 20.65 8.56
C ILE A 81 -3.77 21.17 7.12
N PHE A 82 -4.94 21.53 6.58
CA PHE A 82 -5.14 21.87 5.16
C PHE A 82 -5.36 23.37 4.91
N PHE A 83 -5.18 24.24 5.91
CA PHE A 83 -5.42 25.67 5.72
C PHE A 83 -4.50 26.25 4.64
N ASN A 84 -5.08 26.93 3.65
CA ASN A 84 -4.36 27.47 2.49
C ASN A 84 -3.53 26.43 1.68
N SER A 85 -3.83 25.13 1.81
CA SER A 85 -3.26 24.07 0.97
C SER A 85 -3.94 23.98 -0.40
N GLY A 86 -3.39 23.14 -1.28
CA GLY A 86 -3.99 22.78 -2.58
C GLY A 86 -5.19 21.83 -2.50
N CYS A 87 -5.50 21.28 -1.32
CA CYS A 87 -6.52 20.25 -1.15
C CYS A 87 -7.91 20.71 -1.62
N SER A 88 -8.61 19.82 -2.33
CA SER A 88 -10.02 20.02 -2.70
C SER A 88 -10.90 20.22 -1.47
N ASN A 89 -10.71 19.41 -0.42
CA ASN A 89 -11.35 19.59 0.87
C ASN A 89 -10.35 20.10 1.92
N LYS A 90 -10.65 21.24 2.53
CA LYS A 90 -9.79 21.90 3.54
C LYS A 90 -10.40 21.91 4.93
N VAL A 91 -11.56 21.27 5.09
CA VAL A 91 -12.19 21.09 6.40
C VAL A 91 -11.33 20.13 7.20
N GLU A 92 -11.20 20.40 8.50
CA GLU A 92 -10.46 19.51 9.39
C GLU A 92 -11.15 18.14 9.47
N PRO A 93 -10.40 17.03 9.51
CA PRO A 93 -10.98 15.70 9.66
C PRO A 93 -11.82 15.62 10.95
N THR A 94 -13.00 15.01 10.86
CA THR A 94 -13.94 14.89 11.99
C THR A 94 -14.20 13.45 12.42
N SER A 95 -13.82 12.50 11.59
CA SER A 95 -13.87 11.06 11.84
C SER A 95 -12.77 10.35 11.05
N GLU A 96 -12.63 9.05 11.30
CA GLU A 96 -11.79 8.15 10.51
C GLU A 96 -12.11 8.25 9.01
N THR A 97 -13.39 8.42 8.66
CA THR A 97 -13.86 8.58 7.28
C THR A 97 -13.70 9.99 6.68
N GLY A 98 -13.10 10.93 7.41
CA GLY A 98 -12.73 12.24 6.89
C GLY A 98 -13.53 13.42 7.44
N PRO A 99 -13.49 14.56 6.73
CA PRO A 99 -12.87 14.79 5.42
C PRO A 99 -11.33 14.68 5.39
N TRP A 100 -10.75 14.22 4.28
CA TRP A 100 -9.29 14.06 4.10
C TRP A 100 -8.82 14.58 2.72
N CYS A 101 -8.35 15.83 2.66
CA CYS A 101 -7.78 16.46 1.46
C CYS A 101 -8.51 16.21 0.12
N ALA A 102 -7.93 15.46 -0.82
CA ALA A 102 -8.47 15.26 -2.17
C ALA A 102 -9.82 14.50 -2.20
N VAL A 103 -10.24 13.95 -1.05
CA VAL A 103 -11.48 13.19 -0.87
C VAL A 103 -12.34 13.78 0.24
N GLU A 104 -13.64 13.94 -0.04
CA GLU A 104 -14.60 14.53 0.91
C GLU A 104 -15.08 13.52 1.96
N THR A 105 -15.19 12.26 1.55
CA THR A 105 -15.54 11.12 2.40
C THR A 105 -14.69 9.95 1.97
N CYS A 106 -13.94 9.37 2.89
CA CYS A 106 -13.40 8.04 2.66
C CYS A 106 -14.58 7.09 2.56
N LEU A 107 -14.73 6.46 1.39
CA LEU A 107 -15.66 5.35 1.27
C LEU A 107 -15.26 4.36 2.36
N SER A 108 -16.22 4.01 3.21
CA SER A 108 -15.98 2.98 4.21
C SER A 108 -15.46 1.76 3.44
N PRO A 109 -14.25 1.26 3.70
CA PRO A 109 -13.96 -0.12 3.35
C PRO A 109 -15.08 -0.96 3.97
N THR A 110 -15.51 -1.99 3.26
CA THR A 110 -16.21 -3.11 3.89
C THR A 110 -15.41 -3.47 5.16
N PRO A 111 -16.09 -3.73 6.30
CA PRO A 111 -15.53 -3.54 7.64
C PRO A 111 -14.08 -4.02 7.74
N PRO A 112 -13.15 -3.19 8.24
CA PRO A 112 -11.73 -3.50 8.23
C PRO A 112 -11.47 -4.83 8.96
N PRO A 113 -10.67 -5.75 8.38
CA PRO A 113 -10.21 -6.90 9.12
C PRO A 113 -9.35 -6.39 10.29
N VAL A 114 -9.84 -6.70 11.48
CA VAL A 114 -9.15 -6.54 12.76
C VAL A 114 -7.68 -6.92 12.59
N SER A 115 -6.78 -6.00 12.95
CA SER A 115 -5.35 -6.17 13.24
C SER A 115 -4.88 -7.62 13.29
N SER A 116 -4.70 -8.19 12.11
CA SER A 116 -4.04 -9.44 11.76
C SER A 116 -3.74 -9.30 10.27
N LYS A 117 -2.54 -9.69 9.82
CA LYS A 117 -2.19 -9.67 8.40
C LYS A 117 -3.36 -10.28 7.60
N HIS A 118 -3.81 -9.63 6.52
CA HIS A 118 -4.84 -10.19 5.66
C HIS A 118 -4.37 -11.57 5.20
N GLN A 119 -5.11 -12.60 5.60
CA GLN A 119 -4.76 -13.98 5.30
C GLN A 119 -5.43 -14.39 4.01
N PHE A 120 -4.63 -14.60 2.98
CA PHE A 120 -5.06 -15.16 1.71
C PHE A 120 -5.41 -16.63 1.89
N THR A 121 -6.59 -17.01 1.41
CA THR A 121 -7.09 -18.39 1.52
C THR A 121 -7.27 -19.07 0.17
N THR A 122 -7.28 -18.31 -0.93
CA THR A 122 -7.50 -18.84 -2.28
C THR A 122 -6.55 -18.26 -3.32
N ASN A 123 -6.30 -19.02 -4.39
CA ASN A 123 -5.53 -18.54 -5.55
C ASN A 123 -6.16 -17.30 -6.18
N THR A 124 -7.49 -17.29 -6.35
CA THR A 124 -8.21 -16.17 -6.97
C THR A 124 -8.02 -14.87 -6.19
N GLU A 125 -8.18 -14.93 -4.86
CA GLU A 125 -7.97 -13.79 -3.96
C GLU A 125 -6.54 -13.26 -4.06
N LEU A 126 -5.56 -14.15 -4.00
CA LEU A 126 -4.14 -13.78 -4.14
C LEU A 126 -3.84 -13.20 -5.53
N ARG A 127 -4.38 -13.77 -6.61
CA ARG A 127 -4.21 -13.26 -7.98
C ARG A 127 -4.81 -11.89 -8.18
N ASP A 128 -5.99 -11.64 -7.63
CA ASP A 128 -6.65 -10.34 -7.75
C ASP A 128 -5.89 -9.28 -6.96
N ALA A 129 -5.38 -9.62 -5.76
CA ALA A 129 -4.48 -8.74 -5.00
C ALA A 129 -3.17 -8.45 -5.73
N ILE A 130 -2.55 -9.44 -6.39
CA ILE A 130 -1.33 -9.23 -7.20
C ILE A 130 -1.62 -8.34 -8.40
N LYS A 131 -2.78 -8.51 -9.07
CA LYS A 131 -3.19 -7.62 -10.16
C LYS A 131 -3.39 -6.20 -9.67
N GLU A 132 -3.99 -6.01 -8.51
CA GLU A 132 -4.14 -4.68 -7.91
C GLU A 132 -2.76 -4.09 -7.61
N TYR A 133 -1.88 -4.88 -6.99
CA TYR A 133 -0.51 -4.50 -6.66
C TYR A 133 0.34 -4.08 -7.86
N LEU A 134 0.12 -4.71 -9.04
CA LEU A 134 0.92 -4.51 -10.25
C LEU A 134 0.22 -3.67 -11.36
N GLY A 135 -1.11 -3.51 -11.32
CA GLY A 135 -1.96 -3.11 -12.45
C GLY A 135 -2.31 -1.61 -12.60
N GLN A 136 -3.05 -1.29 -13.66
CA GLN A 136 -3.29 0.05 -14.24
C GLN A 136 -3.99 1.11 -13.37
N ASP A 137 -4.58 0.77 -12.22
CA ASP A 137 -5.08 1.78 -11.26
C ASP A 137 -3.94 2.39 -10.42
N CYS A 138 -2.70 1.93 -10.65
CA CYS A 138 -1.47 2.51 -10.12
C CYS A 138 -0.41 2.72 -11.22
N PRO A 139 -0.69 3.52 -12.27
CA PRO A 139 0.20 3.57 -13.43
C PRO A 139 1.47 4.41 -13.22
N SER A 140 1.72 4.96 -12.02
CA SER A 140 3.00 5.61 -11.72
C SER A 140 3.32 5.80 -10.24
N ASP A 141 2.65 5.10 -9.32
CA ASP A 141 2.70 5.52 -7.92
C ASP A 141 2.99 4.39 -6.93
N LEU A 142 3.87 4.69 -5.99
CA LEU A 142 4.36 3.76 -4.99
C LEU A 142 3.33 3.44 -3.88
N ASN A 143 2.07 3.76 -4.14
CA ASN A 143 0.97 3.82 -3.18
C ASN A 143 -0.25 3.07 -3.71
N CYS A 144 -0.02 1.84 -4.13
CA CYS A 144 -1.11 0.93 -4.47
C CYS A 144 -1.94 0.60 -3.22
N GLN A 145 -3.27 0.73 -3.34
CA GLN A 145 -4.26 0.41 -2.29
C GLN A 145 -4.00 -0.99 -1.70
N ALA A 146 -3.60 -1.94 -2.53
CA ALA A 146 -3.13 -3.27 -2.13
C ALA A 146 -2.07 -3.29 -1.01
N ARG A 147 -1.16 -2.30 -0.93
CA ARG A 147 -0.17 -2.23 0.17
C ARG A 147 -0.84 -1.97 1.51
N SER A 148 -1.90 -1.17 1.55
CA SER A 148 -2.67 -0.90 2.76
C SER A 148 -3.57 -2.09 3.09
N ASP A 149 -4.28 -2.62 2.09
CA ASP A 149 -5.35 -3.60 2.29
C ASP A 149 -4.84 -5.00 2.68
N TYR A 150 -3.61 -5.35 2.26
CA TYR A 150 -3.06 -6.70 2.44
C TYR A 150 -1.90 -6.79 3.44
N GLY A 151 -1.61 -5.71 4.15
CA GLY A 151 -0.60 -5.71 5.22
C GLY A 151 0.82 -5.41 4.77
N GLY A 152 1.00 -4.54 3.78
CA GLY A 152 2.27 -3.94 3.39
C GLY A 152 2.79 -4.42 2.04
N ALA A 153 4.12 -4.49 1.93
CA ALA A 153 4.79 -5.00 0.73
C ALA A 153 4.32 -6.43 0.42
N ILE A 154 4.23 -6.77 -0.86
CA ILE A 154 3.77 -8.08 -1.33
C ILE A 154 4.49 -9.26 -0.68
N GLY A 155 5.77 -9.10 -0.35
CA GLY A 155 6.54 -10.13 0.34
C GLY A 155 6.10 -10.45 1.77
N GLU A 156 5.31 -9.58 2.41
CA GLU A 156 4.88 -9.72 3.80
C GLU A 156 3.46 -10.27 3.96
N TRP A 157 2.77 -10.51 2.85
CA TRP A 157 1.41 -11.02 2.81
C TRP A 157 1.30 -12.41 3.45
N ASP A 158 0.22 -12.64 4.23
CA ASP A 158 -0.03 -13.95 4.83
C ASP A 158 -0.68 -14.89 3.81
N VAL A 159 0.14 -15.67 3.13
CA VAL A 159 -0.29 -16.71 2.17
C VAL A 159 -0.29 -18.12 2.79
N SER A 160 -0.19 -18.24 4.11
CA SER A 160 0.02 -19.54 4.79
C SER A 160 -1.15 -20.52 4.62
N SER A 161 -2.33 -20.04 4.25
CA SER A 161 -3.52 -20.84 3.96
C SER A 161 -3.74 -21.11 2.46
N VAL A 162 -2.91 -20.56 1.56
CA VAL A 162 -3.04 -20.77 0.11
C VAL A 162 -2.44 -22.12 -0.28
N GLU A 163 -3.21 -22.94 -0.99
CA GLU A 163 -2.73 -24.23 -1.51
C GLU A 163 -2.33 -24.17 -2.99
N ASP A 164 -2.93 -23.27 -3.78
CA ASP A 164 -2.69 -23.12 -5.21
C ASP A 164 -2.03 -21.77 -5.52
N PHE A 165 -0.76 -21.81 -5.93
CA PHE A 165 0.03 -20.65 -6.38
C PHE A 165 0.21 -20.64 -7.90
N SER A 166 -0.63 -21.36 -8.66
CA SER A 166 -0.51 -21.38 -10.10
C SER A 166 -0.86 -20.03 -10.73
N LYS A 167 -0.14 -19.70 -11.81
CA LYS A 167 -0.48 -18.61 -12.74
C LYS A 167 -0.68 -17.23 -12.09
N LEU A 168 0.14 -16.88 -11.10
CA LEU A 168 -0.04 -15.63 -10.35
C LEU A 168 0.17 -14.36 -11.18
N PHE A 169 1.10 -14.40 -12.14
CA PHE A 169 1.53 -13.22 -12.93
C PHE A 169 1.02 -13.22 -14.38
N ILE A 170 0.04 -14.04 -14.71
CA ILE A 170 -0.64 -14.08 -16.01
C ILE A 170 -2.15 -14.07 -15.85
N ASN A 171 -2.88 -13.55 -16.83
CA ASN A 171 -4.32 -13.70 -16.92
C ASN A 171 -4.71 -15.05 -17.54
N ASP A 172 -6.01 -15.32 -17.61
CA ASP A 172 -6.55 -16.61 -18.08
C ASP A 172 -6.30 -16.86 -19.59
N PHE A 173 -5.85 -15.83 -20.32
CA PHE A 173 -5.44 -15.91 -21.72
C PHE A 173 -3.92 -16.09 -21.88
N TRP A 174 -3.19 -16.44 -20.82
CA TRP A 174 -1.73 -16.62 -20.81
C TRP A 174 -0.93 -15.35 -21.13
N VAL A 175 -1.54 -14.19 -20.95
CA VAL A 175 -0.89 -12.88 -21.14
C VAL A 175 -0.38 -12.39 -19.78
N PRO A 176 0.87 -11.92 -19.67
CA PRO A 176 1.36 -11.29 -18.44
C PRO A 176 0.42 -10.17 -17.99
N ILE A 177 0.16 -10.09 -16.69
CA ILE A 177 -0.55 -8.94 -16.13
C ILE A 177 0.36 -7.71 -16.19
N ASP A 178 -0.22 -6.51 -16.34
CA ASP A 178 0.56 -5.27 -16.39
C ASP A 178 1.46 -5.15 -15.15
N GLY A 179 2.70 -4.69 -15.34
CA GLY A 179 3.71 -4.57 -14.27
C GLY A 179 4.43 -5.88 -13.91
N ALA A 180 3.90 -7.06 -14.29
CA ALA A 180 4.52 -8.34 -13.97
C ALA A 180 5.94 -8.48 -14.52
N ASP A 181 6.18 -8.02 -15.74
CA ASP A 181 7.49 -8.13 -16.41
C ASP A 181 8.60 -7.41 -15.65
N THR A 182 8.27 -6.38 -14.86
CA THR A 182 9.22 -5.64 -14.01
C THR A 182 9.26 -6.12 -12.56
N PHE A 183 8.37 -7.03 -12.16
CA PHE A 183 8.25 -7.49 -10.77
C PHE A 183 9.53 -8.20 -10.30
N ASN A 184 10.10 -7.71 -9.19
CA ASN A 184 11.31 -8.28 -8.60
C ASN A 184 11.43 -8.02 -7.09
N GLU A 185 10.30 -7.87 -6.38
CA GLU A 185 10.32 -7.71 -4.91
C GLU A 185 10.49 -9.07 -4.21
N ALA A 186 11.18 -9.07 -3.07
CA ALA A 186 11.40 -10.29 -2.28
C ALA A 186 10.09 -10.85 -1.72
N LEU A 187 9.98 -12.19 -1.67
CA LEU A 187 8.78 -12.89 -1.20
C LEU A 187 9.10 -13.70 0.06
N ASN A 188 8.75 -13.18 1.24
CA ASN A 188 8.94 -13.86 2.53
C ASN A 188 7.75 -14.75 2.89
N TRP A 189 7.19 -15.43 1.88
CA TRP A 189 5.95 -16.18 1.98
C TRP A 189 6.11 -17.52 2.67
N ASN A 190 5.16 -17.85 3.55
CA ASN A 190 5.02 -19.21 4.09
C ASN A 190 4.23 -20.08 3.10
N THR A 191 4.93 -20.85 2.27
CA THR A 191 4.31 -21.73 1.26
C THR A 191 4.06 -23.15 1.76
N GLY A 192 4.10 -23.41 3.07
CA GLY A 192 3.99 -24.76 3.64
C GLY A 192 2.65 -25.46 3.38
N SER A 193 1.64 -24.76 2.88
CA SER A 193 0.34 -25.33 2.45
C SER A 193 0.26 -25.60 0.95
N ALA A 194 1.24 -25.15 0.16
CA ALA A 194 1.20 -25.21 -1.29
C ALA A 194 1.22 -26.66 -1.82
N THR A 195 0.22 -26.99 -2.63
CA THR A 195 0.10 -28.25 -3.37
C THR A 195 0.29 -28.06 -4.88
N GLU A 196 0.08 -26.84 -5.38
CA GLU A 196 0.19 -26.47 -6.80
C GLU A 196 0.99 -25.16 -6.97
N MET A 197 1.97 -25.14 -7.87
CA MET A 197 2.86 -23.99 -8.13
C MET A 197 3.18 -23.81 -9.63
N SER A 198 2.44 -24.49 -10.52
CA SER A 198 2.69 -24.45 -11.95
C SER A 198 2.50 -23.06 -12.53
N ASP A 199 3.45 -22.64 -13.37
CA ASP A 199 3.45 -21.32 -14.00
C ASP A 199 3.37 -20.14 -12.99
N MET A 200 3.72 -20.34 -11.71
CA MET A 200 3.61 -19.33 -10.64
C MET A 200 4.17 -17.97 -11.06
N PHE A 201 5.43 -17.94 -11.52
CA PHE A 201 6.14 -16.71 -11.96
C PHE A 201 6.10 -16.49 -13.49
N ARG A 202 5.24 -17.20 -14.22
CA ARG A 202 5.15 -16.99 -15.67
C ARG A 202 4.70 -15.56 -15.94
N GLY A 203 5.41 -14.86 -16.82
CA GLY A 203 5.17 -13.44 -17.10
C GLY A 203 6.04 -12.48 -16.28
N ALA A 204 6.59 -12.91 -15.14
CA ALA A 204 7.49 -12.10 -14.30
C ALA A 204 8.95 -12.17 -14.77
N SER A 205 9.25 -11.55 -15.92
CA SER A 205 10.54 -11.72 -16.60
C SER A 205 11.75 -11.12 -15.87
N ALA A 206 11.56 -10.11 -15.02
CA ALA A 206 12.62 -9.54 -14.19
C ALA A 206 12.85 -10.27 -12.84
N PHE A 207 11.99 -11.22 -12.46
CA PHE A 207 12.05 -11.84 -11.15
C PHE A 207 13.32 -12.68 -10.96
N ASN A 208 14.10 -12.35 -9.94
CA ASN A 208 15.37 -13.00 -9.62
C ASN A 208 15.67 -12.98 -8.11
N GLN A 209 14.63 -13.08 -7.28
CA GLN A 209 14.77 -13.08 -5.82
C GLN A 209 15.08 -14.49 -5.28
N ASP A 210 15.65 -14.53 -4.07
CA ASP A 210 15.89 -15.79 -3.37
C ASP A 210 14.56 -16.47 -2.99
N LEU A 211 14.46 -17.77 -3.28
CA LEU A 211 13.30 -18.62 -2.98
C LEU A 211 13.65 -19.75 -2.00
N SER A 212 14.82 -19.70 -1.36
CA SER A 212 15.29 -20.75 -0.45
C SER A 212 14.37 -21.01 0.75
N ALA A 213 13.51 -20.04 1.10
CA ALA A 213 12.51 -20.16 2.16
C ALA A 213 11.21 -20.88 1.72
N PHE A 214 11.01 -21.12 0.42
CA PHE A 214 9.80 -21.74 -0.07
C PHE A 214 9.80 -23.23 0.26
N ASP A 215 8.74 -23.66 0.96
CA ASP A 215 8.46 -25.06 1.21
C ASP A 215 7.70 -25.64 0.00
N THR A 216 8.32 -26.62 -0.66
CA THR A 216 7.74 -27.36 -1.79
C THR A 216 7.39 -28.81 -1.42
N SER A 217 7.41 -29.17 -0.14
CA SER A 217 7.29 -30.56 0.31
C SER A 217 5.93 -31.20 0.00
N LYS A 218 4.89 -30.37 -0.18
CA LYS A 218 3.52 -30.79 -0.52
C LYS A 218 3.15 -30.60 -1.99
N VAL A 219 4.04 -30.05 -2.81
CA VAL A 219 3.75 -29.77 -4.22
C VAL A 219 3.73 -31.09 -5.01
N GLU A 220 2.54 -31.48 -5.47
CA GLU A 220 2.34 -32.72 -6.21
C GLU A 220 2.48 -32.47 -7.71
N ASN A 221 3.52 -33.03 -8.33
CA ASN A 221 3.70 -33.04 -9.79
C ASN A 221 2.76 -34.07 -10.45
N VAL A 222 1.44 -33.95 -10.28
CA VAL A 222 0.48 -34.85 -10.92
C VAL A 222 -0.30 -34.10 -11.99
N ARG A 223 0.32 -33.91 -13.15
CA ARG A 223 -0.43 -33.70 -14.39
C ARG A 223 -1.16 -35.00 -14.73
N VAL A 224 -2.39 -35.17 -14.27
CA VAL A 224 -3.30 -36.14 -14.90
C VAL A 224 -3.68 -35.55 -16.25
N TYR A 225 -2.88 -35.82 -17.28
CA TYR A 225 -3.40 -35.80 -18.64
C TYR A 225 -4.38 -36.97 -18.74
N SER A 226 -5.64 -36.73 -18.39
CA SER A 226 -6.72 -37.65 -18.77
C SER A 226 -6.82 -37.61 -20.30
N CYS A 227 -6.35 -38.68 -20.93
CA CYS A 227 -6.56 -38.99 -22.35
C CYS A 227 -8.03 -39.12 -22.70
#